data_AF-A0A2X3CTR9-F1
#
_entry.id   AF-A0A2X3CTR9-F1
#
_cell.length_a   1.000
_cell.length_b   1.000
_cell.length_c   1.000
_cell.angle_alpha   90.00
_cell.angle_beta   90.00
_cell.angle_gamma   90.00
#
_symmetry.space_group_name_H-M   'P 1'
#
loop_
_entity.id
_entity.type
_entity.pdbx_description
1 polymer ?
#
loop_
_entity_poly.entity_id
_entity_poly.type
_entity_poly.pdbx_seq_one_letter_code
_entity_poly.pdbx_strand_id
1 'polypeptide(L)' 'MRSITRTASLKGIAEIIIGKQRNGPIGTVRLTFNGQWSRFDNYAGPQYDDE' A
#
# COMPACT_ATOMS: atom_id res chain seq x y z
N MET A 1 -13.66 -12.56 -25.79
CA MET A 1 -13.01 -12.84 -24.49
C MET A 1 -11.87 -11.83 -24.33
N ARG A 2 -12.05 -10.73 -23.58
CA ARG A 2 -11.00 -9.71 -23.42
C ARG A 2 -10.11 -10.12 -22.24
N SER A 3 -8.88 -10.51 -22.54
CA SER A 3 -7.84 -10.76 -21.54
C SER A 3 -7.54 -9.46 -20.79
N ILE A 4 -7.84 -9.45 -19.49
CA ILE A 4 -7.54 -8.32 -18.61
C ILE A 4 -6.06 -8.45 -18.26
N THR A 5 -5.22 -7.63 -18.89
CA THR A 5 -3.77 -7.56 -18.62
C THR A 5 -3.56 -7.12 -17.18
N ARG A 6 -2.96 -8.00 -16.35
CA ARG A 6 -2.65 -7.74 -14.94
C ARG A 6 -1.61 -6.63 -14.85
N THR A 7 -2.00 -5.42 -14.48
CA THR A 7 -1.08 -4.31 -14.20
C THR A 7 -0.28 -4.63 -12.95
N ALA A 8 1.00 -4.99 -13.14
CA ALA A 8 1.91 -5.43 -12.07
C ALA A 8 2.38 -4.28 -11.15
N SER A 9 2.03 -3.04 -11.47
CA SER A 9 2.59 -1.82 -10.90
C SER A 9 2.21 -1.55 -9.43
N LEU A 10 1.25 -2.28 -8.86
CA LEU A 10 0.80 -2.11 -7.46
C LEU A 10 0.96 -3.39 -6.62
N LYS A 11 1.67 -4.40 -7.13
CA LYS A 11 1.79 -5.69 -6.44
C LYS A 11 2.62 -5.52 -5.17
N GLY A 12 2.03 -5.80 -4.01
CA GLY A 12 2.67 -5.68 -2.70
C GLY A 12 2.45 -4.33 -2.00
N ILE A 13 1.74 -3.39 -2.62
CA ILE A 13 1.35 -2.12 -1.98
C ILE A 13 -0.10 -2.24 -1.52
N ALA A 14 -0.36 -1.84 -0.28
CA ALA A 14 -1.68 -1.72 0.30
C ALA A 14 -1.96 -0.28 0.75
N GLU A 15 -3.23 0.08 0.73
CA GLU A 15 -3.71 1.38 1.14
C GLU A 15 -4.70 1.21 2.30
N ILE A 16 -4.45 1.91 3.40
CA ILE A 16 -5.32 1.94 4.58
C ILE A 16 -6.02 3.29 4.64
N ILE A 17 -7.34 3.27 4.56
CA ILE A 17 -8.19 4.47 4.64
C ILE A 17 -8.76 4.58 6.05
N ILE A 18 -8.39 5.63 6.77
CA ILE A 18 -8.90 5.92 8.12
C ILE A 18 -10.16 6.77 7.98
N GLY A 19 -11.32 6.11 7.93
CA GLY A 19 -12.63 6.76 7.78
C GLY A 19 -13.17 7.46 9.03
N LYS A 20 -12.70 7.08 10.23
CA LYS A 20 -13.12 7.70 11.49
C LYS A 20 -12.02 7.62 12.54
N GLN A 21 -11.65 8.77 13.11
CA GLN A 21 -10.69 8.89 14.22
C GLN A 21 -11.25 9.87 15.27
N ARG A 22 -11.30 9.46 16.55
CA ARG A 22 -11.93 10.24 17.63
C ARG A 22 -11.14 11.52 17.98
N ASN A 23 -9.81 11.43 17.99
CA ASN A 23 -8.88 12.51 18.37
C ASN A 23 -7.78 12.68 17.32
N GLY A 24 -8.13 12.82 16.04
CA GLY A 24 -7.09 13.09 15.04
C GLY A 24 -7.59 13.17 13.62
N PRO A 25 -6.68 13.53 12.70
CA PRO A 25 -7.02 13.72 11.30
C PRO A 25 -7.39 12.38 10.67
N ILE A 26 -8.49 12.38 9.91
CA ILE A 26 -8.76 11.30 8.96
C ILE A 26 -7.79 11.39 7.78
N GLY A 27 -7.49 10.26 7.15
CA GLY A 27 -6.54 10.24 6.04
C GLY A 27 -6.26 8.84 5.52
N THR A 28 -5.35 8.78 4.56
CA THR A 28 -5.00 7.54 3.89
C THR A 28 -3.51 7.28 4.08
N VAL A 29 -3.16 6.05 4.48
CA VAL A 29 -1.78 5.63 4.75
C VAL A 29 -1.44 4.49 3.82
N ARG A 30 -0.32 4.61 3.10
CA ARG A 30 0.21 3.52 2.25
C ARG A 30 1.10 2.62 3.09
N LEU A 31 0.95 1.32 2.94
CA LEU A 31 1.72 0.27 3.60
C LEU A 31 2.14 -0.79 2.58
N THR A 32 3.14 -1.60 2.92
CA THR A 32 3.51 -2.76 2.11
C THR A 32 2.76 -3.99 2.64
N PHE A 33 2.07 -4.74 1.77
CA PHE A 33 1.41 -5.98 2.15
C PHE A 33 2.28 -7.20 1.81
N ASN A 34 2.72 -7.88 2.85
CA ASN A 34 3.49 -9.11 2.73
C ASN A 34 2.56 -10.33 2.78
N GLY A 35 2.21 -10.83 1.59
CA GLY A 35 1.30 -11.96 1.43
C GLY A 35 1.82 -13.29 1.95
N GLN A 36 3.13 -13.44 2.20
CA GLN A 36 3.69 -14.69 2.74
C GLN A 36 3.37 -14.86 4.23
N TRP A 37 3.28 -13.76 4.97
CA TRP A 37 3.01 -13.76 6.41
C TRP A 37 1.72 -13.05 6.81
N SER A 38 0.89 -12.67 5.82
CA SER A 38 -0.35 -11.90 6.01
C SER A 38 -0.14 -10.67 6.91
N ARG A 39 0.98 -9.96 6.72
CA ARG A 39 1.40 -8.83 7.56
C ARG A 39 1.52 -7.55 6.74
N PHE A 40 1.20 -6.42 7.37
CA PHE A 40 1.49 -5.10 6.85
C PHE A 40 2.83 -4.61 7.42
N ASP A 41 3.75 -4.27 6.53
CA ASP A 41 5.02 -3.63 6.86
C ASP A 41 4.95 -2.13 6.52
N ASN A 42 5.79 -1.34 7.19
CA ASN A 42 5.83 0.11 6.94
C ASN A 42 6.26 0.38 5.49
N TYR A 43 5.51 1.21 4.77
CA TYR A 43 5.89 1.63 3.43
C TYR A 43 7.05 2.61 3.53
N ALA A 44 8.25 2.20 3.14
CA ALA A 44 9.46 3.01 3.22
C ALA A 44 9.51 4.19 2.22
N GLY A 45 8.41 4.50 1.53
CA GLY A 45 8.38 5.51 0.48
C GLY A 45 9.09 5.03 -0.80
N PRO A 46 9.12 5.84 -1.87
CA PRO A 46 10.12 5.65 -2.90
C PRO A 46 11.50 5.82 -2.23
N GLN A 47 12.24 4.72 -2.09
CA GLN A 47 13.68 4.80 -1.89
C GLN A 47 14.22 5.50 -3.14
N TYR A 48 14.57 6.78 -3.01
CA TYR A 48 15.53 7.38 -3.90
C TYR A 48 16.83 6.67 -3.54
N ASP A 49 17.12 5.57 -4.24
CA ASP A 49 18.50 5.10 -4.37
C ASP A 49 19.21 6.23 -5.12
N ASP A 50 19.81 7.16 -4.38
CA ASP A 50 20.71 8.17 -4.91
C ASP A 50 21.88 7.42 -5.56
N GLU A 51 21.85 7.33 -6.90
CA GLU A 51 23.03 7.02 -7.72
C GLU A 51 23.89 8.27 -7.90
#